data_AF-A0A8S3QHQ9-F1
#
_entry.id   AF-A0A8S3QHQ9-F1
#
_cell.length_a   1.000
_cell.length_b   1.000
_cell.length_c   1.000
_cell.angle_alpha   90.00
_cell.angle_beta   90.00
_cell.angle_gamma   90.00
#
_symmetry.space_group_name_H-M   'P 1'
#
loop_
_entity.id
_entity.type
_entity.pdbx_description
1 polymer ?
#
loop_
_entity_poly.entity_id
_entity_poly.type
_entity_poly.pdbx_seq_one_letter_code
_entity_poly.pdbx_strand_id
1 'polypeptide(L)'
;MAKKLLKGENLDIFTNKTMSIKEIKDLKYSQEMATVVGVQLMCFRKDQEFDLVYDTCSIVPSHGKLIAKADQLFCKTCVKIVSGQKMVQLKAEVKDDSEKCMWVSIFNQCSKVILEGQYATFIKCSHFERVQILKNIEEDESLNYVFEVNVKKGKFTNVIAKSITKM
;
A
#
# COMPACT_ATOMS: atom_id res chain seq x y z
N MET A 1 -4.31 -5.90 55.89
CA MET A 1 -5.56 -5.82 55.10
C MET A 1 -5.24 -5.28 53.73
N ALA A 2 -5.80 -5.92 52.71
CA ALA A 2 -5.71 -5.54 51.30
C ALA A 2 -6.65 -4.39 50.93
N LYS A 3 -6.43 -3.88 49.71
CA LYS A 3 -7.30 -3.09 48.81
C LYS A 3 -7.01 -1.58 48.84
N LYS A 4 -6.82 -0.89 47.71
CA LYS A 4 -7.20 -1.25 46.33
C LYS A 4 -6.43 -0.36 45.32
N LEU A 5 -5.91 -1.00 44.28
CA LEU A 5 -5.60 -0.38 43.00
C LEU A 5 -6.87 0.21 42.36
N LEU A 6 -6.75 1.43 41.86
CA LEU A 6 -7.48 1.90 40.67
C LEU A 6 -6.36 2.42 39.76
N LYS A 7 -5.87 1.65 38.78
CA LYS A 7 -6.51 1.38 37.48
C LYS A 7 -7.12 2.63 36.86
N GLY A 8 -6.26 3.35 36.14
CA GLY A 8 -6.58 4.16 34.98
C GLY A 8 -5.49 3.91 33.96
N GLU A 9 -5.38 2.67 33.48
CA GLU A 9 -4.47 2.30 32.39
C GLU A 9 -4.98 2.92 31.08
N ASN A 10 -4.03 3.60 30.41
CA ASN A 10 -3.85 3.69 28.96
C ASN A 10 -5.00 4.22 28.11
N LEU A 11 -4.92 5.51 27.82
CA LEU A 11 -5.24 6.07 26.51
C LEU A 11 -4.14 7.07 26.11
N ASP A 12 -2.88 6.65 26.24
CA ASP A 12 -1.79 7.31 25.54
C ASP A 12 -1.94 7.01 24.05
N ILE A 13 -2.53 7.99 23.36
CA ILE A 13 -2.06 8.59 22.12
C ILE A 13 -1.47 7.58 21.13
N PHE A 14 -2.13 7.42 19.97
CA PHE A 14 -1.54 6.87 18.75
C PHE A 14 -0.34 7.72 18.31
N THR A 15 0.77 7.68 19.03
CA THR A 15 2.04 8.20 18.55
C THR A 15 2.49 7.25 17.47
N ASN A 16 2.41 7.71 16.22
CA ASN A 16 3.01 7.03 15.08
C ASN A 16 4.49 6.79 15.40
N LYS A 17 4.82 5.55 15.80
CA LYS A 17 6.19 5.16 16.09
C LYS A 17 6.95 5.10 14.76
N THR A 18 7.94 5.97 14.60
CA THR A 18 8.92 5.84 13.54
C THR A 18 9.74 4.59 13.78
N MET A 19 9.81 3.71 12.79
CA MET A 19 10.54 2.45 12.84
C MET A 19 11.33 2.26 11.55
N SER A 20 12.54 1.74 11.67
CA SER A 20 13.32 1.22 10.55
C SER A 20 12.69 -0.05 9.98
N ILE A 21 13.05 -0.38 8.74
CA ILE A 21 12.65 -1.64 8.09
C ILE A 21 13.17 -2.84 8.87
N LYS A 22 14.37 -2.73 9.48
CA LYS A 22 14.90 -3.77 10.36
C LYS A 22 13.97 -4.03 11.54
N GLU A 23 13.55 -2.99 12.26
CA GLU A 23 12.66 -3.12 13.40
C GLU A 23 11.30 -3.69 13.01
N ILE A 24 10.76 -3.30 11.83
CA ILE A 24 9.50 -3.87 11.31
C ILE A 24 9.62 -5.37 11.04
N LYS A 25 10.75 -5.83 10.50
CA LYS A 25 10.99 -7.27 10.27
C LYS A 25 11.10 -8.05 11.58
N ASP A 26 11.65 -7.43 12.61
CA ASP A 26 11.86 -8.03 13.92
C ASP A 26 10.60 -8.05 14.81
N LEU A 27 9.52 -7.36 14.42
CA LEU A 27 8.23 -7.37 15.13
C LEU A 27 7.70 -8.80 15.27
N LYS A 28 7.63 -9.32 16.50
CA LYS A 28 7.27 -10.73 16.76
C LYS A 28 5.77 -11.00 16.61
N TYR A 29 4.88 -10.06 17.01
CA TYR A 29 3.43 -10.27 16.99
C TYR A 29 2.65 -8.97 16.73
N SER A 30 1.47 -9.17 16.11
CA SER A 30 0.33 -8.23 15.98
C SER A 30 0.28 -7.30 14.75
N GLN A 31 -0.95 -6.92 14.39
CA GLN A 31 -1.25 -5.91 13.38
C GLN A 31 -0.86 -4.55 13.96
N GLU A 32 0.31 -4.05 13.60
CA GLU A 32 0.81 -2.78 14.10
C GLU A 32 0.86 -1.77 12.96
N MET A 33 0.37 -0.57 13.25
CA MET A 33 0.68 0.59 12.42
C MET A 33 2.07 1.06 12.77
N ALA A 34 2.93 1.17 11.76
CA ALA A 34 4.29 1.66 11.88
C ALA A 34 4.51 2.77 10.84
N THR A 35 5.29 3.79 11.18
CA THR A 35 5.72 4.79 10.19
C THR A 35 7.16 4.48 9.81
N VAL A 36 7.42 4.32 8.52
CA VAL A 36 8.78 4.19 7.97
C VAL A 36 9.16 5.54 7.37
N VAL A 37 10.20 6.15 7.94
CA VAL A 37 10.72 7.45 7.51
C VAL A 37 11.97 7.23 6.66
N GLY A 38 12.08 7.98 5.56
CA GLY A 38 13.28 7.99 4.70
C GLY A 38 13.38 6.75 3.83
N VAL A 39 12.58 6.69 2.76
CA VAL A 39 12.51 5.49 1.94
C VAL A 39 12.69 5.81 0.46
N GLN A 40 13.77 5.26 -0.11
CA GLN A 40 14.03 5.26 -1.54
C GLN A 40 13.19 4.17 -2.21
N LEU A 41 12.50 4.52 -3.30
CA LEU A 41 11.86 3.54 -4.18
C LEU A 41 12.93 2.86 -5.03
N MET A 42 13.10 1.54 -4.86
CA MET A 42 14.14 0.80 -5.57
C MET A 42 13.63 0.22 -6.88
N CYS A 43 12.53 -0.53 -6.81
CA CYS A 43 11.91 -1.11 -7.99
C CYS A 43 10.43 -1.41 -7.75
N PHE A 44 9.66 -1.44 -8.83
CA PHE A 44 8.31 -1.97 -8.84
C PHE A 44 8.33 -3.42 -9.32
N ARG A 45 7.46 -4.24 -8.72
CA ARG A 45 7.17 -5.56 -9.25
C ARG A 45 6.40 -5.42 -10.55
N LYS A 46 6.97 -5.92 -11.65
CA LYS A 46 6.46 -5.79 -13.04
C LYS A 46 6.04 -7.13 -13.65
N ASP A 47 6.43 -8.21 -12.98
CA ASP A 47 6.63 -9.57 -13.48
C ASP A 47 5.44 -10.50 -13.29
N GLN A 48 4.24 -9.98 -13.03
CA GLN A 48 3.06 -10.84 -12.90
C GLN A 48 1.83 -10.18 -13.50
N GLU A 49 0.91 -11.01 -13.98
CA GLU A 49 -0.51 -10.76 -14.30
C GLU A 49 -1.32 -10.15 -13.13
N PHE A 50 -0.68 -9.49 -12.17
CA PHE A 50 -1.33 -8.59 -11.24
C PHE A 50 -1.66 -7.32 -12.00
N ASP A 51 -2.96 -7.14 -12.19
CA ASP A 51 -3.62 -5.90 -12.57
C ASP A 51 -3.08 -4.70 -11.77
N LEU A 52 -1.97 -4.11 -12.24
CA LEU A 52 -1.50 -2.77 -11.84
C LEU A 52 -2.67 -1.78 -11.84
N VAL A 53 -3.66 -2.07 -12.69
CA VAL A 53 -4.97 -1.45 -12.74
C VAL A 53 -6.06 -2.51 -12.65
N TYR A 54 -6.88 -2.50 -11.60
CA TYR A 54 -7.95 -3.47 -11.36
C TYR A 54 -9.32 -2.79 -11.27
N ASP A 55 -10.40 -3.52 -11.58
CA ASP A 55 -11.77 -3.03 -11.44
C ASP A 55 -12.28 -3.16 -10.00
N THR A 56 -12.90 -2.09 -9.49
CA THR A 56 -13.53 -2.00 -8.17
C THR A 56 -14.97 -1.55 -8.29
N CYS A 57 -15.75 -1.77 -7.23
CA CYS A 57 -17.16 -1.42 -7.21
C CYS A 57 -17.38 0.09 -7.37
N SER A 58 -18.09 0.51 -8.42
CA SER A 58 -18.44 1.92 -8.65
C SER A 58 -19.39 2.52 -7.61
N ILE A 59 -20.14 1.69 -6.88
CA ILE A 59 -21.08 2.14 -5.84
C ILE A 59 -20.32 2.46 -4.55
N VAL A 60 -19.42 1.57 -4.16
CA VAL A 60 -18.61 1.71 -2.94
C VAL A 60 -17.18 1.22 -3.26
N PRO A 61 -16.25 2.12 -3.62
CA PRO A 61 -14.90 1.75 -4.06
C PRO A 61 -14.10 0.91 -3.04
N SER A 62 -14.45 0.99 -1.74
CA SER A 62 -13.83 0.20 -0.67
C SER A 62 -14.25 -1.27 -0.65
N HIS A 63 -15.25 -1.69 -1.44
CA HIS A 63 -15.67 -3.09 -1.52
C HIS A 63 -14.64 -4.02 -2.21
N GLY A 64 -13.55 -3.47 -2.73
CA GLY A 64 -12.43 -4.22 -3.27
C GLY A 64 -12.58 -4.63 -4.73
N LYS A 65 -11.80 -5.63 -5.15
CA LYS A 65 -11.70 -6.10 -6.54
C LYS A 65 -12.99 -6.81 -6.98
N LEU A 66 -13.49 -6.44 -8.16
CA LEU A 66 -14.64 -7.09 -8.79
C LEU A 66 -14.26 -8.43 -9.43
N ILE A 67 -15.25 -9.31 -9.56
CA ILE A 67 -15.09 -10.61 -10.22
C ILE A 67 -15.71 -10.52 -11.60
N ALA A 68 -14.94 -10.84 -12.63
CA ALA A 68 -15.48 -11.02 -13.97
C ALA A 68 -16.30 -12.33 -14.02
N LYS A 69 -17.57 -12.22 -14.42
CA LYS A 69 -18.48 -13.35 -14.68
C LYS A 69 -19.23 -13.07 -15.98
N ALA A 70 -18.99 -13.87 -17.02
CA ALA A 70 -19.69 -13.76 -18.31
C ALA A 70 -19.78 -12.31 -18.83
N ASP A 71 -18.62 -11.67 -18.99
CA ASP A 71 -18.45 -10.27 -19.44
C ASP A 71 -19.09 -9.19 -18.56
N GLN A 72 -19.58 -9.56 -17.38
CA GLN A 72 -20.11 -8.64 -16.37
C GLN A 72 -19.22 -8.61 -15.13
N LEU A 73 -19.20 -7.46 -14.45
CA LEU A 73 -18.46 -7.28 -13.22
C LEU A 73 -19.36 -7.46 -12.01
N PHE A 74 -19.08 -8.49 -11.21
CA PHE A 74 -19.84 -8.82 -10.01
C PHE A 74 -19.10 -8.35 -8.75
N CYS A 75 -19.79 -7.55 -7.93
CA CYS A 75 -19.29 -7.17 -6.61
C CYS A 75 -19.76 -8.19 -5.56
N LYS A 76 -18.83 -8.91 -4.94
CA LYS A 76 -19.14 -9.87 -3.85
C LYS A 76 -19.82 -9.21 -2.66
N THR A 77 -19.39 -8.01 -2.29
CA THR A 77 -19.92 -7.29 -1.11
C THR A 77 -21.31 -6.73 -1.35
N CYS A 78 -21.57 -6.18 -2.55
CA CYS A 78 -22.93 -5.75 -2.93
C CYS A 78 -23.84 -6.91 -3.34
N VAL A 79 -23.29 -8.10 -3.58
CA VAL A 79 -23.98 -9.29 -4.09
C VAL A 79 -24.77 -9.00 -5.38
N LYS A 80 -24.21 -8.16 -6.28
CA LYS A 80 -24.85 -7.81 -7.56
C LYS A 80 -23.84 -7.42 -8.63
N ILE A 81 -24.31 -7.39 -9.87
CA ILE A 81 -23.59 -6.83 -11.01
C ILE A 81 -23.54 -5.31 -10.86
N VAL A 82 -22.35 -4.74 -11.05
CA VAL A 82 -22.09 -3.31 -10.94
C VAL A 82 -21.16 -2.87 -12.07
N SER A 83 -21.12 -1.58 -12.38
CA SER A 83 -20.05 -1.03 -13.21
C SER A 83 -18.72 -1.06 -12.43
N GLY A 84 -17.62 -1.25 -13.16
CA GLY A 84 -16.27 -1.18 -12.61
C GLY A 84 -15.72 0.24 -12.64
N GLN A 85 -14.99 0.61 -11.61
CA GLN A 85 -14.05 1.72 -11.64
C GLN A 85 -12.62 1.19 -11.58
N LYS A 86 -11.77 1.66 -12.49
CA LYS A 86 -10.34 1.30 -12.50
C LYS A 86 -9.61 1.97 -11.35
N MET A 87 -8.89 1.19 -10.55
CA MET A 87 -8.01 1.67 -9.48
C MET A 87 -6.62 1.08 -9.66
N VAL A 88 -5.61 1.79 -9.18
CA VAL A 88 -4.21 1.36 -9.28
C VAL A 88 -3.76 0.64 -8.02
N GLN A 89 -3.03 -0.47 -8.19
CA GLN A 89 -2.28 -1.12 -7.12
C GLN A 89 -0.84 -1.30 -7.57
N LEU A 90 0.09 -0.65 -6.88
CA LEU A 90 1.53 -0.84 -7.09
C LEU A 90 2.09 -1.75 -6.00
N LYS A 91 3.18 -2.43 -6.32
CA LYS A 91 3.98 -3.16 -5.35
C LYS A 91 5.43 -2.75 -5.56
N ALA A 92 6.00 -2.07 -4.58
CA ALA A 92 7.35 -1.52 -4.66
C ALA A 92 8.25 -2.17 -3.62
N GLU A 93 9.51 -2.39 -3.99
CA GLU A 93 10.58 -2.61 -3.05
C GLU A 93 11.11 -1.25 -2.62
N VAL A 94 11.19 -1.08 -1.31
CA VAL A 94 11.53 0.18 -0.69
C VAL A 94 12.70 -0.05 0.26
N LYS A 95 13.64 0.90 0.30
CA LYS A 95 14.89 0.80 1.06
C LYS A 95 15.02 1.96 2.03
N ASP A 96 15.38 1.67 3.27
CA ASP A 96 15.65 2.67 4.31
C ASP A 96 17.16 2.92 4.49
N ASP A 97 17.51 3.91 5.33
CA ASP A 97 18.88 4.27 5.69
C ASP A 97 19.68 3.11 6.34
N SER A 98 18.99 2.06 6.82
CA SER A 98 19.64 0.85 7.35
C SER A 98 20.08 -0.13 6.26
N GLU A 99 19.96 0.28 4.99
CA GLU A 99 20.24 -0.52 3.79
C GLU A 99 19.37 -1.78 3.72
N LYS A 100 18.21 -1.79 4.40
CA LYS A 100 17.29 -2.92 4.39
C LYS A 100 16.13 -2.66 3.44
N CYS A 101 15.82 -3.66 2.62
CA CYS A 101 14.72 -3.60 1.67
C CYS A 101 13.46 -4.29 2.20
N MET A 102 12.29 -3.80 1.79
CA MET A 102 11.00 -4.42 2.07
C MET A 102 10.00 -4.17 0.95
N TRP A 103 9.16 -5.17 0.67
CA TRP A 103 8.07 -5.02 -0.29
C TRP A 103 6.85 -4.39 0.35
N VAL A 104 6.37 -3.30 -0.23
CA VAL A 104 5.19 -2.55 0.21
C VAL A 104 4.10 -2.59 -0.87
N SER A 105 2.88 -2.89 -0.46
CA SER A 105 1.69 -2.80 -1.32
C SER A 105 1.11 -1.40 -1.22
N ILE A 106 0.88 -0.76 -2.36
CA ILE A 106 0.52 0.66 -2.46
C ILE A 106 -0.79 0.75 -3.23
N PHE A 107 -1.85 1.19 -2.56
CA PHE A 107 -3.19 1.24 -3.14
C PHE A 107 -3.59 2.66 -3.51
N ASN A 108 -4.22 2.78 -4.68
CA ASN A 108 -4.98 3.91 -5.20
C ASN A 108 -4.52 5.31 -4.76
N GLN A 109 -4.95 5.80 -3.58
CA GLN A 109 -4.58 7.15 -3.14
C GLN A 109 -3.07 7.31 -2.94
N CYS A 110 -2.41 6.29 -2.39
CA CYS A 110 -0.97 6.28 -2.27
C CYS A 110 -0.29 6.15 -3.65
N SER A 111 -0.87 5.36 -4.56
CA SER A 111 -0.36 5.22 -5.93
C SER A 111 -0.46 6.53 -6.72
N LYS A 112 -1.47 7.38 -6.44
CA LYS A 112 -1.57 8.74 -7.02
C LYS A 112 -0.43 9.65 -6.59
N VAL A 113 0.08 9.52 -5.36
CA VAL A 113 1.22 10.31 -4.90
C VAL A 113 2.48 9.92 -5.68
N ILE A 114 2.68 8.63 -5.93
CA ILE A 114 3.84 8.14 -6.69
C ILE A 114 3.72 8.48 -8.19
N LEU A 115 2.53 8.28 -8.77
CA LEU A 115 2.32 8.48 -10.21
C LEU A 115 2.10 9.95 -10.57
N GLU A 116 1.76 10.81 -9.61
CA GLU A 116 1.49 12.24 -9.78
C GLU A 116 0.61 12.52 -11.01
N GLY A 117 1.06 13.41 -11.91
CA GLY A 117 0.37 13.77 -13.15
C GLY A 117 0.17 12.60 -14.13
N GLN A 118 0.89 11.49 -13.96
CA GLN A 118 0.79 10.31 -14.83
C GLN A 118 -0.36 9.37 -14.43
N TYR A 119 -1.05 9.59 -13.31
CA TYR A 119 -2.06 8.64 -12.80
C TYR A 119 -3.18 8.32 -13.80
N ALA A 120 -3.75 9.34 -14.45
CA ALA A 120 -4.84 9.15 -15.41
C ALA A 120 -4.37 8.42 -16.68
N THR A 121 -3.17 8.75 -17.14
CA THR A 121 -2.50 8.07 -18.27
C THR A 121 -2.22 6.62 -17.93
N PHE A 122 -1.67 6.36 -16.74
CA PHE A 122 -1.33 5.04 -16.23
C PHE A 122 -2.53 4.08 -16.21
N ILE A 123 -3.73 4.58 -15.87
CA ILE A 123 -4.94 3.78 -15.91
C ILE A 123 -5.28 3.34 -17.35
N LYS A 124 -5.12 4.23 -18.32
CA LYS A 124 -5.63 4.06 -19.69
C LYS A 124 -4.64 3.42 -20.66
N CYS A 125 -3.35 3.53 -20.40
CA CYS A 125 -2.31 3.07 -21.33
C CYS A 125 -2.15 1.54 -21.34
N SER A 126 -1.36 1.04 -22.30
CA SER A 126 -1.01 -0.37 -22.40
C SER A 126 -0.14 -0.84 -21.22
N HIS A 127 -0.02 -2.16 -21.02
CA HIS A 127 0.90 -2.70 -20.02
C HIS A 127 2.36 -2.25 -20.26
N PHE A 128 2.80 -2.23 -21.52
CA PHE A 128 4.14 -1.78 -21.87
C PHE A 128 4.39 -0.33 -21.46
N GLU A 129 3.46 0.58 -21.75
CA GLU A 129 3.56 1.99 -21.34
C GLU A 129 3.56 2.15 -19.82
N ARG A 130 2.76 1.37 -19.08
CA ARG A 130 2.79 1.36 -17.60
C ARG A 130 4.18 0.97 -17.09
N VAL A 131 4.77 -0.07 -17.66
CA VAL A 131 6.12 -0.52 -17.29
C VAL A 131 7.15 0.58 -17.55
N GLN A 132 7.05 1.32 -18.65
CA GLN A 132 7.93 2.45 -18.93
C GLN A 132 7.74 3.60 -17.92
N ILE A 133 6.50 3.95 -17.59
CA ILE A 133 6.21 4.96 -16.56
C ILE A 133 6.86 4.56 -15.22
N LEU A 134 6.72 3.30 -14.81
CA LEU A 134 7.33 2.81 -13.57
C LEU A 134 8.87 2.84 -13.62
N LYS A 135 9.49 2.48 -14.75
CA LYS A 135 10.95 2.58 -14.91
C LYS A 135 11.45 4.02 -14.78
N ASN A 136 10.76 4.98 -15.41
CA ASN A 136 11.14 6.38 -15.30
C ASN A 136 11.08 6.89 -13.84
N ILE A 137 10.14 6.38 -13.04
CA ILE A 137 10.03 6.72 -11.62
C ILE A 137 11.16 6.05 -10.80
N GLU A 138 11.56 4.82 -11.15
CA GLU A 138 12.67 4.12 -10.50
C GLU A 138 14.03 4.76 -10.77
N GLU A 139 14.22 5.32 -11.97
CA GLU A 139 15.47 5.97 -12.37
C GLU A 139 15.62 7.38 -11.75
N ASP A 140 14.57 7.93 -11.16
CA ASP A 140 14.62 9.22 -10.47
C ASP A 140 15.09 9.05 -9.01
N GLU A 141 16.42 9.05 -8.85
CA GLU A 141 17.10 8.93 -7.55
C GLU A 141 16.81 10.10 -6.59
N SER A 142 16.19 11.19 -7.06
CA SER A 142 15.83 12.32 -6.20
C SER A 142 14.55 12.04 -5.38
N LEU A 143 13.77 11.02 -5.76
CA LEU A 143 12.48 10.72 -5.16
C LEU A 143 12.62 9.98 -3.83
N ASN A 144 12.50 10.72 -2.74
CA ASN A 144 12.39 10.17 -1.39
C ASN A 144 10.95 10.26 -0.89
N TYR A 145 10.51 9.21 -0.21
CA TYR A 145 9.15 9.14 0.33
C TYR A 145 9.17 8.73 1.81
N VAL A 146 8.18 9.23 2.54
CA VAL A 146 7.81 8.74 3.87
C VAL A 146 6.57 7.88 3.74
N PHE A 147 6.63 6.66 4.26
CA PHE A 147 5.52 5.70 4.21
C PHE A 147 4.95 5.46 5.61
N GLU A 148 3.70 5.81 5.84
CA GLU A 148 2.94 5.26 6.97
C GLU A 148 2.40 3.90 6.53
N VAL A 149 2.80 2.82 7.20
CA VAL A 149 2.44 1.46 6.81
C VAL A 149 1.62 0.74 7.88
N ASN A 150 0.74 -0.14 7.43
CA ASN A 150 0.13 -1.16 8.27
C ASN A 150 0.84 -2.49 8.01
N VAL A 151 1.35 -3.10 9.07
CA VAL A 151 2.08 -4.37 9.03
C VAL A 151 1.15 -5.46 9.55
N LYS A 152 0.72 -6.36 8.67
CA LYS A 152 -0.07 -7.54 9.03
C LYS A 152 0.77 -8.80 8.91
N LYS A 153 1.20 -9.34 10.05
CA LYS A 153 1.95 -10.59 10.11
C LYS A 153 0.99 -11.79 9.97
N GLY A 154 1.10 -12.51 8.85
CA GLY A 154 0.45 -13.81 8.62
C GLY A 154 1.50 -14.91 8.37
N LYS A 155 1.21 -15.87 7.47
CA LYS A 155 2.25 -16.79 6.93
C LYS A 155 3.37 -16.02 6.21
N PHE A 156 3.04 -14.83 5.70
CA PHE A 156 3.94 -13.83 5.16
C PHE A 156 3.64 -12.48 5.83
N THR A 157 4.66 -11.64 6.03
CA THR A 157 4.48 -10.26 6.46
C THR A 157 3.92 -9.45 5.30
N ASN A 158 2.70 -8.94 5.45
CA ASN A 158 2.10 -8.02 4.48
C ASN A 158 2.28 -6.60 4.97
N VAL A 159 2.93 -5.77 4.17
CA VAL A 159 3.10 -4.35 4.45
C VAL A 159 2.31 -3.56 3.44
N ILE A 160 1.41 -2.71 3.95
CA ILE A 160 0.48 -1.92 3.15
C ILE A 160 0.71 -0.45 3.46
N ALA A 161 1.00 0.36 2.45
CA ALA A 161 1.05 1.81 2.59
C ALA A 161 -0.35 2.34 2.88
N LYS A 162 -0.51 2.98 4.04
CA LYS A 162 -1.70 3.71 4.45
C LYS A 162 -1.65 5.17 3.97
N SER A 163 -0.47 5.79 4.07
CA SER A 163 -0.20 7.12 3.51
C SER A 163 1.24 7.18 2.95
N ILE A 164 1.44 8.03 1.94
CA ILE A 164 2.74 8.33 1.33
C ILE A 164 2.87 9.84 1.21
N THR A 165 4.02 10.38 1.62
CA THR A 165 4.39 11.78 1.41
C THR A 165 5.70 11.85 0.66
N LYS A 166 5.75 12.65 -0.42
CA LYS A 166 6.99 12.95 -1.16
C LYS A 166 7.78 14.02 -0.41
N MET A 167 9.08 13.81 -0.23
CA MET A 167 9.99 14.73 0.47
C MET A 167 10.56 15.79 -0.46
#